data_AF-A0A4Z0NG54-F1
#
_entry.id   AF-A0A4Z0NG54-F1
#
_cell.length_a   1.000
_cell.length_b   1.000
_cell.length_c   1.000
_cell.angle_alpha   90.00
_cell.angle_beta   90.00
_cell.angle_gamma   90.00
#
_symmetry.space_group_name_H-M   'P 1'
#
loop_
_entity.id
_entity.type
_entity.pdbx_description
1 polymer ?
#
loop_
_entity_poly.entity_id
_entity_poly.type
_entity_poly.pdbx_seq_one_letter_code
_entity_poly.pdbx_strand_id
1 'polypeptide(L)'
;MCRPLDGALTISPLSMAGDEFACNFKSVSRSGDVVTWRGSCSPSGRSDAAVVVAALRGEVLSVRINGNDVGTYRRCHRGSPSQG
;
A
#
# COMPACT_ATOMS: atom_id res chain seq x y z
N MET A 1 0.39 -6.16 18.80
CA MET A 1 1.30 -6.55 17.70
C MET A 1 0.56 -6.39 16.38
N CYS A 2 1.06 -5.62 15.41
CA CYS A 2 0.64 -5.83 14.02
C CYS A 2 1.36 -7.06 13.50
N ARG A 3 0.74 -8.23 13.65
CA ARG A 3 0.99 -9.31 12.70
C ARG A 3 0.48 -8.81 11.33
N PRO A 4 0.97 -9.30 10.19
CA PRO A 4 0.20 -9.21 8.96
C PRO A 4 -1.16 -9.83 9.27
N LEU A 5 -2.11 -8.96 9.59
CA LEU A 5 -3.52 -9.30 9.74
C LEU A 5 -4.02 -9.44 8.31
N ASP A 6 -4.93 -10.39 8.07
CA ASP A 6 -5.68 -10.41 6.82
C ASP A 6 -6.17 -8.99 6.50
N GLY A 7 -5.84 -8.49 5.31
CA GLY A 7 -6.15 -7.12 4.87
C GLY A 7 -5.05 -6.07 5.12
N ALA A 8 -3.84 -6.45 5.56
CA ALA A 8 -2.74 -5.50 5.75
C ALA A 8 -1.89 -5.28 4.48
N LEU A 9 -1.46 -4.05 4.25
CA LEU A 9 -0.47 -3.72 3.21
C LEU A 9 0.93 -3.56 3.78
N THR A 10 1.89 -4.19 3.11
CA THR A 10 3.32 -3.93 3.28
C THR A 10 3.80 -2.96 2.21
N ILE A 11 4.38 -1.83 2.62
CA ILE A 11 4.88 -0.80 1.71
C ILE A 11 6.38 -0.62 1.95
N SER A 12 7.16 -0.72 0.87
CA SER A 12 8.59 -0.45 0.80
C SER A 12 8.86 0.60 -0.29
N PRO A 13 10.05 1.21 -0.36
CA PRO A 13 10.32 2.31 -1.30
C PRO A 13 9.96 2.01 -2.76
N LEU A 14 10.22 0.79 -3.23
CA LEU A 14 9.98 0.33 -4.60
C LEU A 14 9.12 -0.94 -4.68
N SER A 15 8.37 -1.26 -3.62
CA SER A 15 7.43 -2.37 -3.66
C SER A 15 6.25 -2.16 -2.74
N MET A 16 5.12 -2.77 -3.10
CA MET A 16 3.92 -2.81 -2.28
C MET A 16 3.32 -4.20 -2.40
N ALA A 17 2.88 -4.78 -1.30
CA ALA A 17 2.20 -6.07 -1.31
C ALA A 17 1.00 -6.04 -0.36
N GLY A 18 -0.09 -6.63 -0.81
CA GLY A 18 -1.25 -7.01 -0.01
C GLY A 18 -1.56 -8.49 -0.22
N ASP A 19 -2.69 -8.95 0.31
CA ASP A 19 -3.08 -10.36 0.20
C ASP A 19 -3.34 -10.79 -1.24
N GLU A 20 -3.91 -9.90 -2.06
CA GLU A 20 -4.36 -10.23 -3.42
C GLU A 20 -3.42 -9.75 -4.53
N PHE A 21 -2.38 -8.99 -4.20
CA PHE A 21 -1.48 -8.42 -5.20
C PHE A 21 -0.07 -8.15 -4.66
N ALA A 22 0.90 -8.21 -5.56
CA ALA A 22 2.25 -7.73 -5.33
C ALA A 22 2.68 -6.77 -6.45
N CYS A 23 3.28 -5.65 -6.07
CA CYS A 23 3.73 -4.61 -6.98
C CYS A 23 5.24 -4.40 -6.87
N ASN A 24 5.87 -4.21 -8.02
CA ASN A 24 7.27 -3.82 -8.16
C ASN A 24 7.36 -2.51 -8.94
N PHE A 25 8.03 -1.52 -8.38
CA PHE A 25 8.05 -0.17 -8.92
C PHE A 25 9.41 0.20 -9.47
N LYS A 26 9.39 0.92 -10.59
CA LYS A 26 10.60 1.48 -11.23
C LYS A 26 10.88 2.90 -10.75
N SER A 27 9.84 3.59 -10.29
CA SER A 27 9.95 4.97 -9.82
C SER A 27 8.91 5.27 -8.75
N VAL A 28 9.29 6.19 -7.88
CA VAL A 28 8.44 6.77 -6.83
C VAL A 28 8.60 8.28 -6.88
N SER A 29 7.50 8.99 -6.71
CA SER A 29 7.48 10.44 -6.57
C SER A 29 6.57 10.81 -5.42
N ARG A 30 6.90 11.90 -4.72
CA ARG A 30 6.12 12.40 -3.59
C ARG A 30 5.85 13.88 -3.78
N SER A 31 4.61 14.29 -3.53
CA SER A 31 4.19 15.68 -3.47
C SER A 31 3.32 15.87 -2.23
N GLY A 32 3.89 16.50 -1.20
CA GLY A 32 3.27 16.63 0.12
C GLY A 32 2.91 15.26 0.72
N ASP A 33 1.62 15.07 0.96
CA ASP A 33 1.04 13.84 1.55
C ASP A 33 0.61 12.81 0.51
N VAL A 34 0.91 13.04 -0.76
CA VAL A 34 0.60 12.12 -1.85
C VAL A 34 1.90 11.48 -2.37
N VAL A 35 1.90 10.15 -2.44
CA VAL A 35 2.98 9.36 -3.04
C VAL A 35 2.43 8.63 -4.26
N THR A 36 3.16 8.71 -5.36
CA THR A 36 2.84 8.01 -6.62
C THR A 36 3.98 7.09 -7.00
N TRP A 37 3.70 5.80 -7.10
CA TRP A 37 4.59 4.78 -7.64
C TRP A 37 4.18 4.40 -9.06
N ARG A 38 5.17 4.09 -9.91
CA ARG A 38 4.94 3.59 -11.27
C ARG A 38 5.79 2.35 -11.52
N GLY A 39 5.17 1.30 -12.03
CA GLY A 39 5.82 0.03 -12.33
C GLY A 39 4.83 -1.01 -12.81
N SER A 40 4.82 -2.17 -12.17
CA SER A 40 3.85 -3.22 -12.42
C SER A 40 3.27 -3.78 -11.12
N CYS A 41 2.03 -4.26 -11.20
CA CYS A 41 1.38 -5.03 -10.15
C CYS A 41 0.93 -6.37 -10.74
N SER A 42 0.94 -7.40 -9.89
CA SER A 42 0.67 -8.76 -10.31
C SER A 42 -0.54 -9.33 -9.55
N PRO A 43 -1.78 -8.92 -9.89
CA PRO A 43 -2.97 -9.56 -9.36
C PRO A 43 -3.01 -11.01 -9.84
N SER A 44 -3.03 -11.96 -8.91
CA SER A 44 -3.10 -13.40 -9.21
C SER A 44 -2.01 -13.92 -10.18
N GLY A 45 -0.83 -13.30 -10.17
CA GLY A 45 0.35 -13.79 -10.91
C GLY A 45 0.56 -13.24 -12.33
N ARG A 46 -0.39 -12.49 -12.91
CA ARG A 46 -0.16 -11.78 -14.17
C ARG A 46 0.38 -10.38 -13.89
N SER A 47 1.59 -10.06 -14.35
CA SER A 47 2.20 -8.74 -14.14
C SER A 47 1.75 -7.75 -15.19
N ASP A 48 1.00 -6.73 -14.78
CA ASP A 48 0.49 -5.67 -15.63
C ASP A 48 1.04 -4.30 -15.19
N ALA A 49 1.19 -3.37 -16.14
CA ALA A 49 1.63 -2.02 -15.84
C ALA A 49 0.65 -1.34 -14.86
N ALA A 50 1.20 -0.70 -13.83
CA ALA A 50 0.41 -0.13 -12.75
C ALA A 50 0.96 1.21 -12.25
N VAL A 51 0.03 2.10 -11.93
CA VAL A 51 0.28 3.33 -11.18
C VAL A 51 -0.44 3.20 -9.84
N VAL A 52 0.32 3.33 -8.76
CA VAL A 52 -0.21 3.29 -7.40
C VAL A 52 -0.11 4.68 -6.80
N VAL A 53 -1.23 5.17 -6.28
CA VAL A 53 -1.30 6.47 -5.62
C VAL A 53 -1.74 6.24 -4.19
N ALA A 54 -0.94 6.67 -3.23
CA ALA A 54 -1.34 6.73 -1.83
C ALA A 54 -1.42 8.17 -1.35
N ALA A 55 -2.49 8.50 -0.63
CA ALA A 55 -2.71 9.82 -0.05
C ALA A 55 -2.92 9.70 1.46
N LEU A 56 -2.13 10.43 2.23
CA LEU A 56 -2.26 10.49 3.69
C LEU A 56 -3.21 11.64 4.07
N ARG A 57 -4.20 11.35 4.92
CA ARG A 57 -5.08 12.33 5.54
C ARG A 57 -5.15 12.05 7.04
N GLY A 58 -4.52 12.91 7.84
CA GLY A 58 -4.31 12.64 9.26
C GLY A 58 -3.48 11.36 9.43
N GLU A 59 -4.04 10.35 10.09
CA GLU A 59 -3.39 9.05 10.32
C GLU A 59 -3.83 7.94 9.35
N VAL A 60 -4.67 8.28 8.37
CA VAL A 60 -5.26 7.33 7.42
C VAL A 60 -4.62 7.47 6.04
N LEU A 61 -4.09 6.37 5.52
CA LEU A 61 -3.54 6.24 4.17
C LEU A 61 -4.60 5.64 3.26
N SER A 62 -5.06 6.38 2.25
CA SER A 62 -5.91 5.84 1.19
C SER A 62 -5.04 5.38 0.03
N VAL A 63 -5.27 4.18 -0.51
CA VAL A 63 -4.47 3.61 -1.61
C VAL A 63 -5.34 3.30 -2.81
N ARG A 64 -4.88 3.71 -3.99
CA ARG A 64 -5.52 3.43 -5.27
C ARG A 64 -4.53 2.80 -6.25
N ILE A 65 -4.99 1.81 -7.01
CA ILE A 65 -4.22 1.17 -8.08
C ILE A 65 -4.96 1.39 -9.40
N ASN A 66 -4.29 2.03 -10.36
CA ASN A 66 -4.88 2.41 -11.66
C ASN A 66 -6.20 3.18 -11.53
N GLY A 67 -6.32 4.00 -10.47
CA GLY A 67 -7.52 4.78 -10.17
C GLY A 67 -8.58 4.07 -9.32
N ASN A 68 -8.52 2.74 -9.20
CA ASN A 68 -9.45 1.97 -8.38
C ASN A 68 -9.07 2.04 -6.90
N ASP A 69 -10.06 2.21 -6.03
CA ASP A 69 -9.86 2.18 -4.59
C ASP A 69 -9.54 0.74 -4.13
N VAL A 70 -8.43 0.59 -3.41
CA VAL A 70 -8.00 -0.70 -2.85
C VAL A 70 -8.26 -0.75 -1.35
N GLY A 71 -8.26 0.40 -0.70
CA GLY A 71 -8.65 0.51 0.70
C GLY A 71 -8.02 1.70 1.42
N THR A 72 -8.34 1.75 2.71
CA THR A 72 -7.80 2.73 3.65
C THR A 72 -7.12 2.03 4.81
N TYR A 73 -5.93 2.52 5.18
CA TYR A 73 -5.03 1.84 6.10
C TYR A 73 -4.54 2.81 7.16
N ARG A 74 -4.37 2.33 8.40
CA ARG A 74 -3.67 3.07 9.44
C ARG A 74 -2.28 2.49 9.63
N ARG A 75 -1.33 3.30 10.08
CA ARG A 75 -0.01 2.79 10.41
C ARG A 75 -0.10 1.76 11.52
N CYS A 76 0.52 0.62 11.28
CA CYS A 76 0.76 -0.36 12.29
C CYS A 76 1.79 0.14 13.30
N HIS A 77 1.36 0.51 14.51
CA HIS A 77 2.28 0.83 15.59
C HIS A 77 2.82 -0.45 16.23
N ARG A 78 4.14 -0.66 16.13
CA ARG A 78 4.83 -1.74 16.86
C ARG A 78 4.83 -1.38 18.36
N GLY A 79 3.75 -1.66 19.08
CA GLY A 79 3.73 -1.39 20.53
C GLY A 79 2.42 -1.42 21.31
N SER A 80 1.23 -1.61 20.72
CA SER A 80 0.00 -1.61 21.54
C SER A 80 -0.33 -3.02 22.08
N PRO A 81 -0.49 -3.20 23.41
CA PRO A 81 -1.00 -4.44 23.98
C PRO A 81 -2.47 -4.62 23.59
N SER A 82 -2.84 -5.86 23.26
CA SER A 82 -4.23 -6.28 23.19
C SER A 82 -4.86 -6.08 24.56
N GLN A 83 -5.83 -5.16 24.69
CA GLN A 83 -6.80 -5.22 25.78
C GLN A 83 -7.96 -6.10 25.31
N GLY A 84 -8.29 -7.11 26.12
CA GLY A 84 -9.41 -8.03 25.92
C GLY A 84 -9.04 -9.44 26.32
#